data_AF-K7MTC1-F1
#
_entry.id   AF-K7MTC1-F1
#
_cell.length_a   1.000
_cell.length_b   1.000
_cell.length_c   1.000
_cell.angle_alpha   90.00
_cell.angle_beta   90.00
_cell.angle_gamma   90.00
#
_symmetry.space_group_name_H-M   'P 1'
#
loop_
_entity.id
_entity.type
_entity.pdbx_description
1 polymer ?
#
loop_
_entity_poly.entity_id
_entity_poly.type
_entity_poly.pdbx_seq_one_letter_code
_entity_poly.pdbx_strand_id
1 'polypeptide(L)' 'THHNYQLIDIAEDGFLSLLTKNGNTKDDLKLPTDESLLTQIKDGFVEGKDLVVSVMSAIGEEQTCALKDIGPKN' A
#
# COMPACT_ATOMS: atom_id res chain seq x y z
N THR A 1 8.57 0.37 14.70
CA THR A 1 7.22 -0.20 14.79
C THR A 1 6.76 -0.62 13.41
N HIS A 2 6.08 -1.76 13.30
CA HIS A 2 5.55 -2.24 12.02
C HIS A 2 4.09 -1.85 11.88
N HIS A 3 3.77 -1.10 10.83
CA HIS A 3 2.41 -0.67 10.51
C HIS A 3 1.98 -1.29 9.19
N ASN A 4 0.85 -2.00 9.23
CA ASN A 4 0.21 -2.55 8.04
C ASN A 4 -0.95 -1.64 7.68
N TYR A 5 -0.96 -1.18 6.45
CA TYR A 5 -2.01 -0.35 5.90
C TYR A 5 -2.62 -1.04 4.69
N GLN A 6 -3.94 -1.01 4.58
CA GLN A 6 -4.63 -1.60 3.45
C GLN A 6 -4.66 -0.57 2.33
N LEU A 7 -4.16 -0.91 1.16
CA LEU A 7 -4.33 -0.08 -0.02
C LEU A 7 -5.80 -0.06 -0.44
N ILE A 8 -6.37 1.14 -0.54
CA ILE A 8 -7.77 1.36 -0.89
C ILE A 8 -7.95 2.23 -2.13
N ASP A 9 -6.94 3.02 -2.51
CA ASP A 9 -6.99 3.83 -3.72
C ASP A 9 -5.56 4.16 -4.20
N ILE A 10 -5.43 4.39 -5.50
CA ILE A 10 -4.16 4.76 -6.14
C ILE A 10 -4.41 6.05 -6.90
N ALA A 11 -3.80 7.14 -6.44
CA ALA A 11 -3.87 8.42 -7.12
C ALA A 11 -3.09 8.37 -8.44
N GLU A 12 -3.65 9.02 -9.48
CA GLU A 12 -3.03 9.14 -10.80
C GLU A 12 -1.68 9.87 -10.76
N ASP A 13 -1.48 10.74 -9.77
CA ASP A 13 -0.23 11.48 -9.54
C ASP A 13 0.92 10.59 -9.00
N GLY A 14 0.64 9.32 -8.71
CA GLY A 14 1.65 8.41 -8.19
C GLY A 14 1.65 8.28 -6.67
N PHE A 15 0.53 8.54 -6.00
CA PHE A 15 0.37 8.38 -4.55
C PHE A 15 -0.55 7.19 -4.23
N LEU A 16 -0.31 6.54 -3.09
CA LEU A 16 -1.09 5.42 -2.58
C LEU A 16 -1.93 5.88 -1.39
N SER A 17 -3.24 5.65 -1.47
CA SER A 17 -4.16 5.85 -0.35
C SER A 17 -4.29 4.58 0.45
N LEU A 18 -3.78 4.63 1.68
CA LEU A 18 -3.69 3.48 2.55
C LEU A 18 -4.58 3.67 3.78
N LEU A 19 -5.50 2.74 4.00
CA LEU A 19 -6.36 2.70 5.16
C LEU A 19 -5.65 2.02 6.35
N THR A 20 -5.56 2.74 7.45
CA THR A 20 -5.13 2.23 8.74
C THR A 20 -6.25 1.45 9.42
N LYS A 21 -5.92 0.53 10.34
CA LYS A 21 -6.92 -0.16 11.19
C LYS A 21 -7.73 0.78 12.09
N ASN A 22 -7.26 2.01 12.28
CA ASN A 22 -7.98 3.05 13.03
C ASN A 22 -9.05 3.76 12.19
N GLY A 23 -9.16 3.46 10.89
CA GLY A 23 -10.06 4.16 9.98
C GLY A 23 -9.50 5.48 9.41
N ASN A 24 -8.23 5.79 9.68
CA ASN A 24 -7.54 6.91 9.02
C ASN A 24 -7.04 6.46 7.65
N THR A 25 -7.08 7.37 6.67
CA THR A 25 -6.44 7.21 5.36
C THR A 25 -5.09 7.92 5.35
N LYS A 26 -4.06 7.32 4.74
CA LYS A 26 -2.73 7.90 4.53
C LYS A 26 -2.47 7.95 3.04
N ASP A 27 -2.44 9.16 2.50
CA ASP A 27 -2.21 9.46 1.07
C ASP A 27 -0.78 9.96 0.81
N ASP A 28 0.08 9.86 1.83
CA ASP A 28 1.44 10.40 1.87
C ASP A 28 2.48 9.39 1.35
N LEU A 29 2.07 8.14 1.08
CA LEU A 29 2.98 7.14 0.51
C LEU A 29 3.01 7.24 -1.01
N LYS A 30 4.21 7.48 -1.54
CA LYS A 30 4.45 7.47 -2.98
C LYS A 30 4.48 6.03 -3.52
N LEU A 31 3.92 5.83 -4.70
CA LEU A 31 4.03 4.58 -5.46
C LEU A 31 5.52 4.22 -5.64
N PRO A 32 5.88 2.91 -5.56
CA PRO A 32 7.21 2.48 -5.97
C PRO A 32 7.44 2.85 -7.43
N THR A 33 8.65 3.29 -7.76
CA THR A 33 9.11 3.52 -9.14
C THR A 33 9.29 2.22 -9.93
N ASP A 34 9.18 1.08 -9.26
CA ASP A 34 9.31 -0.24 -9.87
C ASP A 34 8.02 -0.60 -10.63
N GLU A 35 8.12 -0.71 -11.96
CA GLU A 35 6.99 -1.06 -12.83
C GLU A 35 6.37 -2.41 -12.48
N SER A 36 7.15 -3.37 -11.96
CA SER A 36 6.62 -4.69 -11.60
C SER A 36 5.69 -4.58 -10.39
N LEU A 37 6.12 -3.85 -9.35
CA LEU A 37 5.29 -3.57 -8.18
C LEU A 37 4.08 -2.72 -8.52
N LEU A 38 4.25 -1.70 -9.36
CA LEU A 38 3.18 -0.82 -9.78
C LEU A 38 2.12 -1.58 -10.59
N THR A 39 2.55 -2.48 -11.46
CA THR A 39 1.65 -3.40 -12.19
C THR A 39 0.93 -4.32 -11.22
N GLN A 40 1.62 -4.96 -10.27
CA GLN A 40 0.99 -5.82 -9.27
C GLN A 40 -0.03 -5.08 -8.40
N ILE A 41 0.28 -3.85 -8.00
CA ILE A 41 -0.62 -3.01 -7.23
C ILE A 41 -1.85 -2.64 -8.06
N LYS A 42 -1.66 -2.20 -9.31
CA LYS A 42 -2.77 -1.86 -10.20
C LYS A 42 -3.63 -3.08 -10.55
N ASP A 43 -3.00 -4.23 -10.79
CA ASP A 43 -3.64 -5.50 -11.11
C ASP A 43 -4.47 -5.99 -9.91
N GLY A 44 -3.86 -5.98 -8.71
CA GLY A 44 -4.60 -6.28 -7.49
C GLY A 44 -5.74 -5.32 -7.24
N PHE A 45 -5.55 -4.03 -7.49
CA PHE A 45 -6.61 -3.04 -7.34
C PHE A 45 -7.75 -3.22 -8.35
N VAL A 46 -7.45 -3.45 -9.63
CA VAL A 46 -8.47 -3.67 -10.68
C VAL A 46 -9.23 -4.98 -10.48
N GLU A 47 -8.56 -6.01 -9.96
CA GLU A 47 -9.20 -7.27 -9.58
C GLU A 47 -10.02 -7.15 -8.28
N GLY A 48 -9.91 -6.05 -7.54
CA GLY A 48 -10.51 -5.90 -6.22
C GLY A 48 -9.85 -6.77 -5.14
N LYS A 49 -8.60 -7.18 -5.36
CA LYS A 49 -7.77 -7.84 -4.35
C LYS A 49 -7.42 -6.83 -3.26
N ASP A 50 -7.50 -7.28 -2.02
CA ASP A 50 -6.95 -6.50 -0.92
C ASP A 50 -5.40 -6.53 -1.02
N LEU A 51 -4.79 -5.35 -0.97
CA LEU A 51 -3.35 -5.16 -0.96
C LEU A 51 -2.96 -4.54 0.37
N VAL A 52 -1.94 -5.06 1.04
CA VAL A 52 -1.48 -4.58 2.34
C VAL A 52 -0.06 -4.08 2.24
N VAL A 53 0.11 -2.79 2.48
CA VAL A 53 1.39 -2.09 2.51
C VAL A 53 1.95 -2.10 3.92
N SER A 54 3.15 -2.65 4.06
CA SER A 54 3.88 -2.78 5.32
C SER A 54 4.95 -1.69 5.42
N VAL A 55 4.72 -0.73 6.30
CA VAL A 55 5.66 0.35 6.61
C VAL A 55 6.34 0.04 7.93
N MET A 56 7.67 0.06 7.91
CA MET A 56 8.48 -0.06 9.11
C MET A 56 9.05 1.31 9.45
N SER A 57 8.70 1.83 10.63
CA SER A 57 9.41 2.97 11.20
C SER A 57 10.54 2.46 12.07
N ALA A 58 11.78 2.75 11.72
CA ALA A 58 12.98 2.43 12.50
C ALA A 58 13.74 3.72 12.79
N ILE A 59 13.93 4.04 14.08
CA ILE A 59 14.72 5.17 14.61
C ILE A 59 14.54 6.47 13.80
N GLY A 60 13.30 6.95 13.69
CA GLY A 60 13.01 8.26 13.08
C GLY A 60 12.81 8.27 11.56
N GLU A 61 13.09 7.18 10.85
CA GLU A 61 12.80 7.04 9.42
C GLU A 61 11.65 6.05 9.21
N GLU A 62 10.60 6.48 8.50
CA GLU A 62 9.51 5.61 8.03
C GLU A 62 9.80 5.14 6.61
N GLN A 63 9.96 3.83 6.43
CA GLN A 63 10.22 3.23 5.13
C GLN A 63 9.19 2.16 4.81
N THR A 64 8.62 2.21 3.61
CA THR A 64 7.81 1.12 3.07
C THR A 64 8.72 -0.07 2.78
N CYS A 65 8.57 -1.16 3.52
CA CYS A 65 9.46 -2.32 3.42
C CYS A 65 8.85 -3.47 2.63
N ALA A 66 7.53 -3.63 2.64
CA ALA A 66 6.90 -4.75 1.94
C ALA A 66 5.52 -4.42 1.40
N LEU A 67 5.19 -5.03 0.27
CA LEU A 67 3.85 -5.11 -0.29
C LEU A 67 3.39 -6.55 -0.12
N LYS A 68 2.19 -6.72 0.43
CA LYS A 68 1.58 -8.02 0.64
C LYS A 68 0.26 -8.06 -0.10
N ASP A 69 0.22 -8.84 -1.18
CA ASP A 69 -1.03 -9.25 -1.79
C ASP A 69 -1.74 -10.22 -0.85
N ILE A 70 -2.97 -9.89 -0.45
CA ILE A 70 -3.79 -10.82 0.32
C ILE A 70 -4.85 -11.50 -0.54
N GLY A 71 -4.83 -11.25 -1.86
CA GLY A 71 -5.63 -11.97 -2.85
C GLY A 71 -7.13 -11.84 -2.63
N PRO A 72 -7.98 -12.43 -3.50
CA PRO A 72 -9.42 -12.30 -3.37
C PRO A 72 -9.88 -12.95 -2.06
N LYS A 73 -10.55 -12.17 -1.21
CA LYS A 73 -11.46 -12.74 -0.21
C LYS A 73 -12.52 -13.52 -0.99
N ASN A 74 -12.46 -14.85 -0.95
CA ASN A 74 -13.67 -15.66 -1.19
C ASN A 74 -14.79 -15.20 -0.26
#